data_AF-A0A9D2SXN1-F1
#
_entry.id   AF-A0A9D2SXN1-F1
#
_cell.length_a   1.000
_cell.length_b   1.000
_cell.length_c   1.000
_cell.angle_alpha   90.00
_cell.angle_beta   90.00
_cell.angle_gamma   90.00
#
_symmetry.space_group_name_H-M   'P 1'
#
loop_
_entity.id
_entity.type
_entity.pdbx_description
1 polymer ?
#
loop_
_entity_poly.entity_id
_entity_poly.type
_entity_poly.pdbx_seq_one_letter_code
_entity_poly.pdbx_strand_id
1 'polypeptide(L)' 'SFTEEQLADNFQTLIDAINKARPAAVKGQFLKSVTLTSTMGPGIKVNPMKLA' A
#
# COMPACT_ATOMS: atom_id res chain seq x y z
N SER A 1 6.38 -10.07 -17.66
CA SER A 1 5.58 -9.02 -17.01
C SER A 1 4.60 -9.68 -16.05
N PHE A 2 4.34 -9.07 -14.90
CA PHE A 2 3.38 -9.61 -13.92
C PHE A 2 1.95 -9.51 -14.46
N THR A 3 1.11 -10.47 -14.08
CA THR A 3 -0.33 -10.39 -14.33
C THR A 3 -0.99 -9.42 -13.36
N GLU A 4 -2.19 -8.96 -13.68
CA GLU A 4 -2.94 -8.02 -12.83
C GLU A 4 -3.24 -8.62 -11.45
N GLU A 5 -3.56 -9.91 -11.40
CA GLU A 5 -3.76 -10.67 -10.16
C GLU A 5 -2.51 -10.70 -9.28
N GLN A 6 -1.33 -10.97 -9.87
CA GLN A 6 -0.06 -10.98 -9.13
C GLN A 6 0.29 -9.60 -8.56
N LEU A 7 -0.05 -8.53 -9.28
CA LEU A 7 0.17 -7.16 -8.80
C LEU A 7 -0.76 -6.83 -7.63
N ALA A 8 -2.02 -7.27 -7.68
CA ALA A 8 -2.99 -7.10 -6.60
C ALA A 8 -2.56 -7.88 -5.34
N ASP A 9 -2.15 -9.14 -5.49
CA ASP A 9 -1.71 -9.99 -4.38
C ASP A 9 -0.45 -9.44 -3.69
N ASN A 10 0.53 -8.98 -4.48
CA ASN A 10 1.73 -8.36 -3.97
C ASN A 10 1.41 -7.07 -3.18
N PHE A 11 0.49 -6.26 -3.70
CA PHE A 11 0.07 -5.02 -3.06
C PHE A 11 -0.65 -5.29 -1.73
N GLN A 12 -1.57 -6.25 -1.70
CA GLN A 12 -2.29 -6.65 -0.49
C GLN A 12 -1.32 -7.18 0.58
N THR A 13 -0.42 -8.08 0.19
CA THR A 13 0.58 -8.65 1.10
C THR A 13 1.47 -7.57 1.73
N LEU A 14 1.84 -6.55 0.95
CA LEU A 14 2.66 -5.45 1.42
C LEU A 14 1.91 -4.55 2.42
N ILE A 15 0.64 -4.25 2.16
CA ILE A 15 -0.22 -3.49 3.09
C ILE A 15 -0.39 -4.26 4.41
N ASP A 16 -0.65 -5.57 4.34
CA ASP A 16 -0.85 -6.41 5.52
C ASP A 16 0.42 -6.50 6.36
N ALA A 17 1.59 -6.61 5.72
CA ALA A 17 2.88 -6.58 6.40
C ALA A 17 3.12 -5.24 7.10
N ILE A 18 2.79 -4.11 6.46
CA ILE A 18 2.91 -2.78 7.05
C ILE A 18 1.95 -2.61 8.23
N ASN A 19 0.70 -3.05 8.10
CA ASN A 19 -0.28 -3.01 9.18
C ASN A 19 0.15 -3.87 10.38
N LYS A 20 0.72 -5.05 10.16
CA LYS A 20 1.31 -5.90 11.21
C LYS A 20 2.53 -5.26 11.86
N ALA A 21 3.33 -4.52 11.10
CA ALA A 21 4.48 -3.78 11.60
C ALA A 21 4.10 -2.48 12.34
N ARG A 22 2.80 -2.17 12.48
CA ARG A 22 2.32 -0.97 13.18
C ARG A 22 2.80 -0.98 14.64
N PRO A 23 3.61 0.00 15.08
CA PRO A 23 4.02 0.09 16.48
C PRO A 23 2.84 0.47 17.38
N ALA A 24 2.72 -0.17 18.54
CA ALA A 24 1.65 0.10 19.53
C ALA A 24 1.65 1.55 20.05
N ALA A 25 2.77 2.26 19.91
CA ALA A 25 2.91 3.67 20.29
C ALA A 25 2.22 4.65 19.33
N VAL A 26 1.83 4.22 18.13
CA VAL A 26 1.22 5.12 17.11
C VAL A 26 -0.26 5.33 17.40
N LYS A 27 -0.57 6.49 18.00
CA LYS A 27 -1.94 7.01 18.13
C LYS A 27 -2.33 7.73 16.84
N GLY A 28 -3.37 7.23 16.15
CA GLY A 28 -3.90 7.82 14.91
C GLY A 28 -3.66 6.99 13.64
N GLN A 29 -3.76 7.64 12.48
CA GLN A 29 -3.64 6.99 11.16
C GLN A 29 -2.17 6.68 10.86
N PHE A 30 -1.83 5.39 10.71
CA PHE A 30 -0.45 4.95 10.47
C PHE A 30 -0.01 5.23 9.02
N LEU A 31 -0.91 5.02 8.05
CA LEU A 31 -0.70 5.30 6.63
C LEU A 31 -1.35 6.64 6.25
N LYS A 32 -0.55 7.65 5.91
CA LYS A 32 -1.04 8.98 5.50
C LYS A 32 -1.35 9.10 4.01
N SER A 33 -0.53 8.49 3.16
CA SER A 33 -0.71 8.50 1.70
C SER A 33 0.00 7.31 1.08
N VAL A 34 -0.62 6.69 0.09
CA VAL A 34 -0.03 5.63 -0.73
C VAL A 34 0.02 6.13 -2.17
N THR A 35 1.17 5.98 -2.83
CA THR A 35 1.35 6.37 -4.23
C THR A 35 1.90 5.17 -4.98
N LEU A 36 1.19 4.74 -6.02
CA LEU A 36 1.65 3.71 -6.94
C LEU A 36 2.35 4.39 -8.12
N THR A 37 3.56 3.99 -8.46
CA THR A 37 4.30 4.55 -9.59
C THR A 37 5.01 3.44 -10.36
N SER A 38 5.11 3.59 -11.68
CA SER A 38 6.05 2.80 -12.47
C SER A 38 7.43 3.45 -12.43
N THR A 39 8.49 2.68 -12.74
CA THR A 39 9.89 3.11 -12.62
C THR A 39 10.20 4.44 -13.32
N MET A 40 9.49 4.75 -14.40
CA MET A 40 9.69 5.95 -15.21
C MET A 40 8.38 6.70 -15.51
N GLY A 41 7.30 6.43 -14.78
CA GLY A 41 5.98 7.02 -15.02
C GLY A 41 5.51 7.95 -13.89
N PRO A 42 4.43 8.72 -14.13
CA PRO A 42 3.83 9.54 -13.09
C PRO A 42 3.20 8.66 -12.01
N GLY A 43 3.33 9.09 -10.75
CA GLY A 43 2.73 8.41 -9.61
C GLY A 43 1.25 8.72 -9.45
N ILE A 44 0.43 7.68 -9.23
CA ILE A 44 -1.00 7.78 -8.94
C ILE A 44 -1.20 7.60 -7.44
N LYS A 45 -1.80 8.60 -6.79
CA LYS A 45 -2.17 8.50 -5.37
C LYS A 45 -3.35 7.57 -5.21
N VAL A 46 -3.21 6.58 -4.34
CA VAL A 46 -4.23 5.58 -4.01
C VAL A 46 -4.73 5.87 -2.60
N ASN A 47 -6.03 5.72 -2.37
CA ASN A 47 -6.61 5.96 -1.05
C ASN A 47 -6.35 4.75 -0.13
N PRO A 48 -5.52 4.89 0.93
CA PRO A 48 -5.24 3.79 1.85
C PRO A 48 -6.45 3.35 2.67
N MET A 49 -7.51 4.16 2.78
CA MET A 49 -8.71 3.81 3.57
C MET A 49 -9.70 2.90 2.83
N LYS A 50 -9.64 2.80 1.50
CA LYS A 50 -10.50 1.89 0.72
C LYS A 50 -9.92 0.47 0.58
N LEU A 51 -8.74 0.25 1.16
CA LEU A 51 -7.98 -1.00 1.09
C LEU A 51 -8.00 -1.77 2.43
N ALA A 52 -8.83 -1.32 3.36
CA ALA A 52 -9.10 -1.93 4.66
C ALA A 52 -10.43 -2.69 4.63
#